data_AF-A0A0A6P278-F1
#
_entry.id   AF-A0A0A6P278-F1
#
_cell.length_a   1.000
_cell.length_b   1.000
_cell.length_c   1.000
_cell.angle_alpha   90.00
_cell.angle_beta   90.00
_cell.angle_gamma   90.00
#
_symmetry.space_group_name_H-M   'P 1'
#
loop_
_entity.id
_entity.type
_entity.pdbx_description
1 polymer ?
#
loop_
_entity_poly.entity_id
_entity_poly.type
_entity_poly.pdbx_seq_one_letter_code
_entity_poly.pdbx_strand_id
1 'polypeptide(L)'
;MAKTAFFIKRLNDHVQYLKRIDTAIKGESDFCGTNHRDCQLGQWLYGDGATEVAAMENSQAKVVFESLFEPHEHFHVISQEALEKKQAGDETGSQALISELHVLSNTLSNKLLKLDAIK
;
A
#
# COMPACT_ATOMS: atom_id res chain seq x y z
N MET A 1 15.73 13.06 -12.28
CA MET A 1 14.79 12.30 -13.13
C MET A 1 14.59 10.84 -12.67
N ALA A 2 15.45 10.25 -11.84
CA ALA A 2 15.27 8.87 -11.36
C ALA A 2 14.21 8.69 -10.24
N LYS A 3 14.02 9.69 -9.35
CA LYS A 3 13.07 9.60 -8.21
C LYS A 3 11.59 9.60 -8.62
N THR A 4 11.19 10.38 -9.62
CA THR A 4 9.80 10.37 -10.13
C THR A 4 9.38 9.01 -10.67
N ALA A 5 10.31 8.28 -11.30
CA ALA A 5 10.06 6.91 -11.75
C ALA A 5 9.87 5.92 -10.58
N PHE A 6 10.49 6.17 -9.42
CA PHE A 6 10.35 5.33 -8.24
C PHE A 6 8.92 5.40 -7.66
N PHE A 7 8.42 6.60 -7.32
CA PHE A 7 7.12 6.73 -6.66
C PHE A 7 5.95 6.30 -7.57
N ILE A 8 6.04 6.60 -8.86
CA ILE A 8 5.05 6.12 -9.85
C ILE A 8 5.06 4.59 -9.93
N LYS A 9 6.24 3.95 -9.87
CA LYS A 9 6.34 2.49 -9.85
C LYS A 9 5.70 1.90 -8.59
N ARG A 10 5.94 2.49 -7.41
CA ARG A 10 5.31 2.04 -6.15
C ARG A 10 3.80 2.20 -6.15
N LEU A 11 3.31 3.29 -6.72
CA LEU A 11 1.87 3.48 -6.93
C LEU A 11 1.30 2.39 -7.83
N ASN A 12 1.97 2.08 -8.95
CA ASN A 12 1.55 1.01 -9.85
C ASN A 12 1.55 -0.36 -9.13
N ASP A 13 2.60 -0.68 -8.37
CA ASP A 13 2.70 -1.90 -7.58
C ASP A 13 1.49 -2.06 -6.64
N HIS A 14 1.06 -0.97 -5.97
CA HIS A 14 -0.11 -0.98 -5.08
C HIS A 14 -1.44 -1.20 -5.81
N VAL A 15 -1.64 -0.52 -6.95
CA VAL A 15 -2.84 -0.69 -7.78
C VAL A 15 -2.94 -2.13 -8.31
N GLN A 16 -1.81 -2.72 -8.73
CA GLN A 16 -1.78 -4.12 -9.16
C GLN A 16 -2.08 -5.07 -7.99
N TYR A 17 -1.57 -4.78 -6.79
CA TYR A 17 -1.89 -5.57 -5.60
C TYR A 17 -3.39 -5.56 -5.30
N LEU A 18 -4.02 -4.38 -5.28
CA LEU A 18 -5.45 -4.25 -5.04
C LEU A 18 -6.28 -5.05 -6.06
N LYS A 19 -5.90 -4.99 -7.34
CA LYS A 19 -6.52 -5.80 -8.39
C LYS A 19 -6.40 -7.30 -8.12
N ARG A 20 -5.25 -7.77 -7.61
CA ARG A 20 -5.06 -9.20 -7.26
C ARG A 20 -5.96 -9.60 -6.09
N ILE A 21 -6.15 -8.73 -5.10
CA ILE A 21 -7.10 -8.95 -4.01
C ILE A 21 -8.53 -9.04 -4.55
N ASP A 22 -8.96 -8.12 -5.41
CA ASP A 22 -10.28 -8.16 -6.04
C ASP A 22 -10.52 -9.48 -6.81
N THR A 23 -9.54 -9.91 -7.60
CA THR A 23 -9.60 -11.17 -8.36
C THR A 23 -9.65 -12.38 -7.42
N ALA A 24 -8.90 -12.37 -6.31
CA ALA A 24 -8.95 -13.45 -5.32
C ALA A 24 -10.30 -13.53 -4.60
N ILE A 25 -10.88 -12.39 -4.23
CA ILE A 25 -12.20 -12.34 -3.57
C ILE A 25 -13.32 -12.81 -4.51
N LYS A 26 -13.18 -12.60 -5.82
CA LYS A 26 -14.06 -13.17 -6.84
C LYS A 26 -13.89 -14.67 -7.06
N GLY A 27 -12.87 -15.29 -6.46
CA GLY A 27 -12.53 -16.70 -6.68
C GLY A 27 -11.83 -16.97 -8.03
N GLU A 28 -11.30 -15.93 -8.66
CA GLU A 28 -10.60 -15.99 -9.95
C GLU A 28 -9.08 -16.16 -9.78
N SER A 29 -8.57 -16.17 -8.54
CA SER A 29 -7.14 -16.29 -8.23
C SER A 29 -6.90 -16.86 -6.83
N ASP A 30 -5.85 -17.67 -6.67
CA ASP A 30 -5.38 -18.20 -5.39
C ASP A 30 -4.44 -17.23 -4.64
N PHE A 31 -4.57 -15.93 -4.88
CA PHE A 31 -3.68 -14.95 -4.25
C PHE A 31 -3.99 -14.81 -2.75
N CYS A 32 -2.97 -15.02 -1.90
CA CYS A 32 -3.12 -15.01 -0.44
C CYS A 32 -2.63 -13.72 0.23
N GLY A 33 -2.35 -12.66 -0.53
CA GLY A 33 -1.76 -11.43 -0.01
C GLY A 33 -0.26 -11.56 0.30
N THR A 34 0.34 -10.47 0.80
CA THR A 34 1.73 -10.45 1.28
C THR A 34 1.81 -9.64 2.57
N ASN A 35 2.84 -9.87 3.38
CA ASN A 35 3.13 -9.00 4.52
C ASN A 35 3.44 -7.56 4.04
N HIS A 36 3.09 -6.55 4.84
CA HIS A 36 3.38 -5.16 4.53
C HIS A 36 4.88 -4.91 4.34
N ARG A 37 5.77 -5.60 5.08
CA ARG A 37 7.22 -5.41 4.96
C ARG A 37 7.84 -6.09 3.73
N ASP A 38 7.13 -7.05 3.14
CA ASP A 38 7.65 -7.85 2.02
C ASP A 38 7.33 -7.23 0.65
N CYS A 39 6.40 -6.26 0.61
CA CYS A 39 6.11 -5.54 -0.61
C CYS A 39 7.22 -4.51 -0.90
N GLN A 40 7.39 -4.11 -2.17
CA GLN A 40 8.48 -3.21 -2.56
C GLN A 40 8.38 -1.82 -1.88
N LEU A 41 7.18 -1.37 -1.51
CA LEU A 41 7.00 -0.16 -0.71
C LEU A 41 7.43 -0.38 0.73
N GLY A 42 7.03 -1.48 1.35
CA GLY A 42 7.47 -1.87 2.70
C GLY A 42 8.97 -2.01 2.82
N GLN A 43 9.60 -2.73 1.90
CA GLN A 43 11.06 -2.89 1.88
C GLN A 43 11.78 -1.53 1.85
N TRP A 44 11.21 -0.55 1.14
CA TRP A 44 11.75 0.81 1.14
C TRP A 44 11.43 1.57 2.44
N LEU A 45 10.19 1.53 2.94
CA LEU A 45 9.80 2.18 4.19
C LEU A 45 10.65 1.73 5.38
N TYR A 46 10.90 0.43 5.49
CA TYR A 46 11.68 -0.16 6.59
C TYR A 46 13.19 -0.30 6.27
N GLY A 47 13.60 0.07 5.06
CA GLY A 47 15.00 0.05 4.60
C GLY A 47 15.51 1.46 4.34
N ASP A 48 15.86 1.73 3.08
CA ASP A 48 16.57 2.95 2.69
C ASP A 48 15.73 4.23 2.75
N GLY A 49 14.40 4.12 2.81
CA GLY A 49 13.48 5.26 2.72
C GLY A 49 13.71 6.32 3.79
N ALA A 50 14.03 5.92 5.03
CA ALA A 50 14.33 6.87 6.10
C ALA A 50 15.58 7.71 5.80
N THR A 51 16.63 7.07 5.27
CA THR A 51 17.88 7.73 4.87
C THR A 51 17.66 8.65 3.67
N GLU A 52 16.93 8.18 2.65
CA GLU A 52 16.64 8.96 1.45
C GLU A 52 15.79 10.20 1.72
N VAL A 53 14.83 10.09 2.64
CA VAL A 53 13.97 11.20 3.05
C VAL A 53 14.71 12.15 3.99
N ALA A 54 15.59 11.65 4.86
CA ALA A 54 16.43 12.50 5.71
C ALA A 54 17.42 13.36 4.90
N ALA A 55 17.80 12.92 3.70
CA ALA A 55 18.63 13.68 2.77
C ALA A 55 17.85 14.78 2.01
N MET A 56 16.53 14.89 2.17
CA MET A 56 15.73 15.96 1.57
C MET A 56 15.82 17.22 2.42
N GLU A 57 15.92 18.40 1.79
CA GLU A 57 16.05 19.68 2.50
C GLU A 57 14.76 20.08 3.23
N ASN A 58 13.61 19.58 2.77
CA ASN A 58 12.30 19.93 3.30
C ASN A 58 11.88 19.00 4.45
N SER A 59 11.77 19.55 5.66
CA SER A 59 11.33 18.84 6.86
C SER A 59 9.93 18.22 6.75
N GLN A 60 9.09 18.71 5.85
CA GLN A 60 7.78 18.13 5.56
C GLN A 60 7.87 16.74 4.93
N ALA A 61 8.97 16.42 4.24
CA ALA A 61 9.17 15.10 3.63
C ALA A 61 9.18 14.00 4.70
N LYS A 62 9.87 14.24 5.82
CA LYS A 62 9.92 13.31 6.96
C LYS A 62 8.53 13.07 7.55
N VAL A 63 7.74 14.13 7.73
CA VAL A 63 6.37 14.04 8.26
C VAL A 63 5.48 13.22 7.32
N VAL A 64 5.56 13.46 6.01
CA VAL A 64 4.78 12.71 5.02
C VAL A 64 5.22 11.24 5.00
N PHE A 65 6.52 10.98 5.03
CA PHE A 65 7.10 9.63 5.08
C PHE A 65 6.62 8.84 6.31
N GLU A 66 6.74 9.40 7.52
CA GLU A 66 6.26 8.76 8.74
C GLU A 66 4.76 8.48 8.69
N SER A 67 4.00 9.36 8.02
CA SER A 67 2.55 9.17 7.85
C SER A 67 2.14 8.06 6.88
N LEU A 68 3.09 7.40 6.19
CA LEU A 68 2.83 6.27 5.30
C LEU A 68 2.71 4.94 6.04
N PHE A 69 3.38 4.79 7.19
CA PHE A 69 3.52 3.49 7.87
C PHE A 69 2.16 2.91 8.30
N GLU A 70 1.38 3.69 9.05
CA GLU A 70 0.08 3.25 9.58
C GLU A 70 -0.91 2.85 8.47
N PRO A 71 -1.21 3.69 7.46
CA PRO A 71 -2.18 3.30 6.44
C PRO A 71 -1.68 2.13 5.57
N HIS A 72 -0.36 1.96 5.44
CA HIS A 72 0.24 0.87 4.69
C HIS A 72 0.12 -0.47 5.43
N GLU A 73 0.46 -0.48 6.72
CA GLU A 73 0.24 -1.64 7.58
C GLU A 73 -1.24 -2.02 7.60
N HIS A 74 -2.12 -1.03 7.83
CA HIS A 74 -3.56 -1.25 7.87
C HIS A 74 -4.11 -1.81 6.56
N PHE A 75 -3.65 -1.30 5.41
CA PHE A 75 -4.03 -1.83 4.09
C PHE A 75 -3.74 -3.34 3.96
N HIS A 76 -2.58 -3.78 4.41
CA HIS A 76 -2.20 -5.20 4.36
C HIS A 76 -2.98 -6.06 5.36
N VAL A 77 -3.25 -5.54 6.56
CA VAL A 77 -4.08 -6.22 7.57
C VAL A 77 -5.50 -6.45 7.04
N ILE A 78 -6.15 -5.40 6.52
CA ILE A 78 -7.50 -5.50 5.97
C ILE A 78 -7.53 -6.40 4.72
N SER A 79 -6.46 -6.37 3.92
CA SER A 79 -6.37 -7.25 2.74
C SER A 79 -6.36 -8.72 3.16
N GLN A 80 -5.62 -9.03 4.21
CA GLN A 80 -5.56 -10.38 4.76
C GLN A 80 -6.90 -10.79 5.38
N GLU A 81 -7.54 -9.92 6.16
CA GLU A 81 -8.86 -10.21 6.73
C GLU A 81 -9.92 -10.46 5.64
N ALA A 82 -9.90 -9.67 4.56
CA ALA A 82 -10.81 -9.86 3.43
C ALA A 82 -10.64 -11.23 2.76
N LEU A 83 -9.39 -11.69 2.60
CA LEU A 83 -9.08 -13.00 2.05
C LEU A 83 -9.49 -14.14 3.01
N GLU A 84 -9.26 -13.98 4.32
CA GLU A 84 -9.65 -14.95 5.34
C GLU A 84 -11.17 -15.11 5.40
N LYS A 85 -11.93 -14.01 5.34
CA LYS A 85 -13.40 -14.03 5.23
C LYS A 85 -13.87 -14.76 3.97
N LYS A 86 -13.23 -14.51 2.82
CA LYS A 86 -13.54 -15.23 1.58
C LYS A 86 -13.30 -16.74 1.74
N GLN A 87 -12.17 -17.14 2.34
CA GLN A 87 -11.86 -18.55 2.59
C GLN A 87 -12.86 -19.20 3.55
N ALA A 88 -13.38 -18.44 4.52
CA ALA A 88 -14.43 -18.89 5.43
C ALA A 88 -15.84 -18.92 4.80
N GLY A 89 -16.00 -18.48 3.54
CA GLY A 89 -17.29 -18.39 2.85
C GLY A 89 -18.13 -17.16 3.19
N ASP A 90 -17.58 -16.20 3.97
CA ASP A 90 -18.21 -14.93 4.29
C ASP A 90 -17.99 -13.91 3.16
N GLU A 91 -18.71 -14.08 2.06
CA GLU A 91 -18.59 -13.21 0.88
C GLU A 91 -19.00 -11.77 1.18
N THR A 92 -20.06 -11.58 1.97
CA THR A 92 -20.54 -10.25 2.35
C THR A 92 -19.50 -9.51 3.18
N GLY A 93 -18.92 -10.17 4.18
CA GLY A 93 -17.86 -9.59 5.01
C GLY A 93 -16.58 -9.33 4.22
N SER A 94 -16.20 -10.22 3.32
CA SER A 94 -15.06 -9.99 2.40
C SER A 94 -15.27 -8.76 1.52
N GLN A 95 -16.46 -8.64 0.92
CA GLN A 95 -16.79 -7.52 0.03
C GLN A 95 -16.92 -6.18 0.77
N ALA A 96 -17.33 -6.19 2.04
CA ALA A 96 -17.39 -4.98 2.86
C ALA A 96 -15.99 -4.37 3.05
N LEU A 97 -14.99 -5.21 3.30
CA LEU A 97 -13.59 -4.79 3.52
C LEU A 97 -12.92 -4.23 2.25
N ILE A 98 -13.39 -4.60 1.06
CA ILE A 98 -12.88 -4.04 -0.20
C ILE A 98 -13.06 -2.51 -0.28
N SER A 99 -14.18 -1.99 0.23
CA SER A 99 -14.40 -0.54 0.23
C SER A 99 -13.36 0.19 1.07
N GLU A 100 -13.00 -0.38 2.22
CA GLU A 100 -11.94 0.13 3.09
C GLU A 100 -10.55 0.04 2.42
N LEU A 101 -10.27 -1.06 1.72
CA LEU A 101 -9.03 -1.19 0.93
C LEU A 101 -8.89 -0.11 -0.13
N HIS A 102 -9.96 0.24 -0.84
CA HIS A 102 -9.93 1.35 -1.80
C HIS A 102 -9.62 2.69 -1.13
N VAL A 103 -10.20 2.96 0.05
CA VAL A 103 -9.93 4.19 0.81
C VAL A 103 -8.47 4.25 1.28
N LEU A 104 -7.95 3.15 1.82
CA LEU A 104 -6.55 3.05 2.26
C LEU A 104 -5.57 3.17 1.07
N SER A 105 -5.88 2.51 -0.06
CA SER A 105 -5.10 2.62 -1.29
C SER A 105 -5.03 4.05 -1.81
N ASN A 106 -6.15 4.77 -1.83
CA ASN A 106 -6.19 6.18 -2.22
C ASN A 106 -5.40 7.07 -1.25
N THR A 107 -5.51 6.79 0.06
CA THR A 107 -4.74 7.49 1.10
C THR A 107 -3.24 7.35 0.88
N LEU A 108 -2.76 6.13 0.63
CA LEU A 108 -1.35 5.84 0.36
C LEU A 108 -0.87 6.52 -0.93
N SER A 109 -1.67 6.41 -1.99
CA SER A 109 -1.38 7.03 -3.29
C SER A 109 -1.18 8.55 -3.15
N ASN A 110 -2.08 9.22 -2.45
CA ASN A 110 -2.01 10.66 -2.22
C ASN A 110 -0.78 11.08 -1.39
N LYS A 111 -0.42 10.29 -0.38
CA LYS A 111 0.78 10.55 0.44
C LYS A 111 2.07 10.35 -0.36
N LEU A 112 2.15 9.32 -1.20
CA LEU A 112 3.30 9.09 -2.08
C LEU A 112 3.45 10.21 -3.12
N LEU A 113 2.36 10.65 -3.74
CA LEU A 113 2.37 11.79 -4.68
C LEU A 113 2.79 13.09 -3.98
N LYS A 114 2.32 13.31 -2.75
CA LYS A 114 2.75 14.46 -1.94
C LYS A 114 4.24 14.39 -1.63
N LEU A 115 4.77 13.21 -1.34
CA LEU A 115 6.21 13.03 -1.07
C LEU A 115 7.05 13.27 -2.33
N ASP A 116 6.62 12.80 -3.51
CA ASP A 116 7.30 13.06 -4.79
C ASP A 116 7.28 14.56 -5.19
N ALA A 117 6.20 15.26 -4.85
CA ALA A 117 6.08 16.70 -5.12
C ALA A 117 7.01 17.56 -4.23
N ILE A 118 7.49 17.02 -3.11
CA ILE A 118 8.45 17.69 -2.23
C ILE A 118 9.85 17.51 -2.84
N LYS A 119 10.43 18.62 -3.31
CA LYS A 119 11.79 18.68 -3.85
C LYS A 119 12.84 18.89 -2.75
#